data_AF-A0A2E1NIF4-F1
#
_entry.id   AF-A0A2E1NIF4-F1
#
_cell.length_a   1.000
_cell.length_b   1.000
_cell.length_c   1.000
_cell.angle_alpha   90.00
_cell.angle_beta   90.00
_cell.angle_gamma   90.00
#
_symmetry.space_group_name_H-M   'P 1'
#
loop_
_entity.id
_entity.type
_entity.pdbx_description
1 polymer ?
#
loop_
_entity_poly.entity_id
_entity_poly.type
_entity_poly.pdbx_seq_one_letter_code
_entity_poly.pdbx_strand_id
1 'polypeptide(L)' 'MSLFFRPIGSNNVFNFYEDKDTSTHIKTVSYNFGSDGSIKGKWEKKGTIAQLMGAIKSVEKGTTEIISEADWKNLIKED' A
#
# COMPACT_ATOMS: atom_id res chain seq x y z
N MET A 1 1.70 -11.16 -6.80
CA MET A 1 0.54 -10.25 -6.93
C MET A 1 0.69 -9.14 -5.90
N SER A 2 0.40 -7.88 -6.25
CA SER A 2 0.54 -6.72 -5.35
C SER A 2 -0.81 -6.08 -5.10
N LEU A 3 -1.10 -5.71 -3.85
CA LEU A 3 -2.34 -5.06 -3.44
C LEU A 3 -2.02 -3.72 -2.77
N PHE A 4 -2.60 -2.65 -3.29
CA PHE A 4 -2.38 -1.29 -2.79
C PHE A 4 -3.62 -0.79 -2.06
N PHE A 5 -3.45 -0.39 -0.80
CA PHE A 5 -4.52 0.14 0.05
C PHE A 5 -4.22 1.60 0.38
N ARG A 6 -5.22 2.46 0.20
CA ARG A 6 -5.13 3.89 0.51
C ARG A 6 -6.24 4.29 1.48
N PRO A 7 -5.93 4.71 2.71
CA PRO A 7 -6.95 5.26 3.59
C PRO A 7 -7.52 6.56 3.01
N ILE A 8 -8.85 6.72 3.09
CA ILE A 8 -9.52 7.91 2.57
C ILE A 8 -9.03 9.16 3.32
N GLY A 9 -8.72 10.21 2.58
CA GLY A 9 -8.17 11.45 3.15
C GLY A 9 -6.72 11.34 3.62
N SER A 10 -6.02 10.24 3.33
CA SER A 10 -4.62 10.05 3.64
C SER A 10 -3.73 10.17 2.39
N ASN A 11 -2.53 10.70 2.60
CA ASN A 11 -1.45 10.66 1.63
C ASN A 11 -0.59 9.39 1.78
N ASN A 12 -1.10 8.36 2.45
CA ASN A 12 -0.38 7.10 2.61
C ASN A 12 -0.95 6.03 1.68
N VAL A 13 -0.06 5.22 1.11
CA VAL A 13 -0.42 3.99 0.40
C VAL A 13 0.36 2.83 1.01
N PHE A 14 -0.34 1.73 1.26
CA PHE A 14 0.24 0.49 1.78
C PHE A 14 0.18 -0.56 0.69
N ASN A 15 1.34 -1.01 0.23
CA ASN A 15 1.48 -2.08 -0.74
C ASN A 15 1.80 -3.39 -0.01
N PHE A 16 0.95 -4.41 -0.16
CA PHE A 16 1.20 -5.76 0.31
C PHE A 16 1.51 -6.66 -0.89
N TYR A 17 2.62 -7.41 -0.80
CA TYR A 17 3.01 -8.35 -1.83
C TYR A 17 3.65 -9.61 -1.22
N GLU A 18 3.54 -10.70 -1.95
CA GLU A 18 4.22 -11.95 -1.62
C GLU A 18 5.74 -11.79 -1.81
N ASP A 19 6.50 -12.24 -0.81
CA ASP A 19 7.95 -12.24 -0.88
C ASP A 19 8.44 -13.26 -1.91
N LYS A 20 9.24 -12.80 -2.88
CA LYS A 20 9.75 -13.65 -3.97
C LYS A 20 10.73 -14.71 -3.49
N ASP A 21 11.42 -14.44 -2.38
CA ASP A 21 12.44 -15.33 -1.84
C ASP A 21 11.85 -16.39 -0.90
N THR A 22 10.66 -16.14 -0.36
CA THR A 22 9.94 -17.07 0.51
C THR A 22 8.43 -16.94 0.31
N SER A 23 7.83 -17.87 -0.45
CA SER A 23 6.42 -17.89 -0.87
C SER A 23 5.38 -17.98 0.25
N THR A 24 5.78 -17.82 1.51
CA THR A 24 4.92 -17.82 2.69
C THR A 24 4.96 -16.50 3.45
N HIS A 25 5.82 -15.55 3.07
CA HIS A 25 5.95 -14.27 3.74
C HIS A 25 5.30 -13.15 2.93
N ILE A 26 4.59 -12.27 3.64
CA ILE A 26 4.05 -11.04 3.08
C ILE A 26 5.04 -9.93 3.42
N LYS A 27 5.44 -9.16 2.42
CA LYS A 27 6.15 -7.89 2.61
C LYS A 27 5.15 -6.75 2.49
N THR A 28 5.40 -5.69 3.24
CA THR A 28 4.60 -4.48 3.18
C THR A 28 5.50 -3.28 2.99
N VAL A 29 5.19 -2.44 2.00
CA VAL A 29 5.81 -1.14 1.83
C VAL A 29 4.78 -0.06 2.12
N SER A 30 5.12 0.83 3.04
CA SER A 30 4.36 2.05 3.32
C SER A 30 4.98 3.20 2.54
N TYR A 31 4.18 3.87 1.73
CA TYR A 31 4.56 5.08 1.02
C TYR A 31 3.82 6.27 1.62
N ASN A 32 4.54 7.36 1.88
CA ASN A 32 3.97 8.64 2.26
C ASN A 32 4.22 9.66 1.14
N PHE A 33 3.15 10.29 0.69
CA PHE A 33 3.16 11.22 -0.42
C PHE A 33 3.10 12.68 0.03
N GLY A 34 3.82 13.52 -0.71
CA GLY A 34 3.60 14.95 -0.74
C GLY A 34 2.33 15.30 -1.52
N SER A 35 1.83 16.52 -1.35
CA SER A 35 0.70 17.05 -2.12
C SER A 35 0.97 17.17 -3.62
N ASP A 36 2.24 17.09 -4.03
CA ASP A 36 2.73 17.18 -5.40
C ASP A 36 2.90 15.81 -6.08
N GLY A 37 2.56 14.70 -5.39
CA GLY A 37 2.76 13.33 -5.86
C GLY A 37 4.18 12.79 -5.65
N SER A 38 5.07 13.56 -5.00
CA SER A 38 6.41 13.07 -4.64
C SER A 38 6.35 12.10 -3.46
N ILE A 39 7.19 11.06 -3.48
CA ILE A 39 7.33 10.15 -2.32
C ILE A 39 8.21 10.85 -1.27
N LYS A 40 7.62 11.30 -0.17
CA LYS A 40 8.34 11.90 0.97
C LYS A 40 8.90 10.84 1.94
N GLY A 41 8.32 9.65 1.94
CA GLY A 41 8.78 8.55 2.77
C GLY A 41 8.42 7.19 2.21
N LYS A 42 9.34 6.24 2.37
CA LYS A 42 9.17 4.84 1.97
C LYS A 42 9.76 3.95 3.05
N TRP A 43 8.93 3.09 3.65
CA TRP A 43 9.37 2.14 4.66
C TRP A 43 8.93 0.74 4.28
N GLU A 44 9.89 -0.17 4.14
CA GLU A 44 9.64 -1.59 3.97
C GLU A 44 9.70 -2.29 5.33
N LYS A 45 8.71 -3.15 5.59
CA LYS A 45 8.67 -3.98 6.78
C LYS A 45 8.16 -5.37 6.43
N LYS A 46 8.49 -6.34 7.29
CA LYS A 46 7.80 -7.63 7.27
C LYS A 46 6.32 -7.40 7.54
N GLY A 47 5.49 -7.73 6.56
CA GLY A 47 4.05 -7.71 6.67
C GLY A 47 3.55 -8.94 7.42
N THR A 48 2.35 -8.86 7.97
CA THR A 48 1.66 -10.03 8.53
C THR A 48 0.29 -10.22 7.89
N ILE A 49 -0.21 -11.46 7.88
CA ILE A 49 -1.60 -11.74 7.46
C ILE A 49 -2.58 -10.89 8.27
N ALA A 50 -2.34 -10.69 9.58
CA ALA A 50 -3.18 -9.84 10.42
C ALA A 50 -3.25 -8.38 9.93
N GLN A 51 -2.13 -7.81 9.45
CA GLN A 51 -2.11 -6.47 8.87
C GLN A 51 -2.89 -6.41 7.55
N LEU A 52 -2.72 -7.41 6.67
CA LEU A 52 -3.49 -7.51 5.43
C LEU A 52 -5.00 -7.63 5.71
N MET A 53 -5.40 -8.52 6.63
CA MET A 53 -6.80 -8.66 7.04
C MET A 53 -7.35 -7.38 7.67
N GLY A 54 -6.53 -6.64 8.42
CA GLY A 54 -6.88 -5.32 8.95
C GLY A 54 -7.18 -4.32 7.83
N ALA A 55 -6.33 -4.27 6.80
CA ALA A 55 -6.54 -3.42 5.64
C ALA A 55 -7.82 -3.77 4.87
N ILE A 56 -8.09 -5.07 4.67
CA ILE A 56 -9.34 -5.56 4.04
C ILE A 56 -10.56 -5.12 4.84
N LYS A 57 -10.55 -5.30 6.16
CA LYS A 57 -11.67 -4.84 7.03
C LYS A 57 -11.88 -3.32 6.96
N SER A 58 -10.81 -2.53 6.77
CA SER A 58 -10.93 -1.09 6.60
C SER A 58 -11.58 -0.71 5.26
N VAL A 59 -11.41 -1.54 4.23
CA VAL A 59 -12.12 -1.42 2.94
C VAL A 59 -13.59 -1.75 3.11
N GLU A 60 -13.92 -2.85 3.78
CA GLU A 60 -15.31 -3.24 4.08
C GLU A 60 -16.06 -2.14 4.86
N LYS A 61 -15.35 -1.42 5.74
CA LYS A 61 -15.87 -0.28 6.51
C LYS A 61 -15.98 1.03 5.72
N GLY A 62 -15.49 1.07 4.48
CA GLY A 62 -15.48 2.27 3.66
C GLY A 62 -14.50 3.36 4.11
N THR A 63 -13.49 3.02 4.91
CA THR A 63 -12.45 3.97 5.38
C THR A 63 -11.15 3.89 4.57
N THR A 64 -11.06 2.94 3.65
CA THR A 64 -9.88 2.65 2.84
C THR A 64 -10.35 2.17 1.48
N GLU A 65 -9.64 2.56 0.43
CA GLU A 65 -9.87 2.09 -0.93
C GLU A 65 -8.73 1.16 -1.37
N ILE A 66 -9.06 0.22 -2.25
CA ILE A 66 -8.07 -0.57 -2.99
C ILE A 66 -7.81 0.17 -4.30
N ILE A 67 -6.55 0.51 -4.57
CA ILE A 67 -6.16 1.18 -5.82
C ILE A 67 -5.46 0.19 -6.73
N SER A 68 -5.67 0.31 -8.04
CA SER A 68 -4.97 -0.52 -9.02
C SER A 68 -3.50 -0.12 -9.12
N GLU A 69 -2.66 -0.98 -9.70
CA GLU A 69 -1.26 -0.62 -9.97
C GLU A 69 -1.16 0.57 -10.96
N ALA A 70 -2.11 0.71 -11.88
CA ALA A 70 -2.16 1.84 -12.80
C ALA A 70 -2.48 3.15 -12.05
N ASP A 71 -3.48 3.12 -11.16
CA ASP A 71 -3.82 4.28 -10.32
C ASP A 71 -2.65 4.64 -9.41
N TRP A 72 -1.99 3.64 -8.81
CA TRP A 72 -0.75 3.82 -8.08
C TRP A 72 0.33 4.53 -8.90
N LYS A 73 0.58 4.08 -10.15
CA LYS A 73 1.55 4.70 -11.06
C LYS A 73 1.19 6.14 -11.43
N ASN A 74 -0.10 6.47 -11.50
CA ASN A 74 -0.55 7.83 -11.74
C ASN A 74 -0.40 8.75 -10.51
N LEU A 75 -0.30 8.20 -9.29
CA LEU A 75 -0.09 8.96 -8.07
C LEU A 75 1.39 9.34 -7.85
N ILE A 76 2.31 8.52 -8.34
CA ILE A 76 3.75 8.82 -8.30
C ILE A 76 4.10 9.73 -9.49
N LYS A 77 4.82 10.80 -9.23
CA LYS A 77 5.65 11.41 -10.29
C LYS A 77 6.95 10.61 -10.35
N GLU A 78 7.17 9.92 -11.46
CA GLU A 78 8.51 9.46 -11.82
C GLU A 78 9.32 10.71 -12.21
N ASP A 79 10.43 10.95 -11.52
CA ASP A 79 11.46 11.90 -11.97
C ASP A 79 12.23 11.32 -13.17
#